data_AF-A0A6G1HGY6-F1
#
_entry.id   AF-A0A6G1HGY6-F1
#
_cell.length_a   1.000
_cell.length_b   1.000
_cell.length_c   1.000
_cell.angle_alpha   90.00
_cell.angle_beta   90.00
_cell.angle_gamma   90.00
#
_symmetry.space_group_name_H-M   'P 1'
#
loop_
_entity.id
_entity.type
_entity.pdbx_description
1 polymer ?
#
loop_
_entity_poly.entity_id
_entity_poly.type
_entity_poly.pdbx_seq_one_letter_code
_entity_poly.pdbx_strand_id
1 'polypeptide(L)'
;MAKAHRKDRKGKPDGEADGQSATRKCKGLKFPTIPQNMPDGVHKQKLLKKKADLLERAQIQREYAKVKQKFLTDKSKMEADQGDAEPASTELHPDRQQRLDRSPSPDNRKRPWRAQKPAPFKKQEAQANRTREAALDRQAQHEQREVQRAKKTAERERMRKAMRKARTGGKNGQMKLGKESKFLLEKVKKMVANG
;
A
#
# COMPACT_ATOMS: atom_id res chain seq x y z
N MET A 1 48.90 -10.93 0.11
CA MET A 1 47.50 -10.45 0.17
C MET A 1 47.28 -9.45 -0.96
N ALA A 2 46.45 -9.80 -1.94
CA ALA A 2 46.25 -9.02 -3.16
C ALA A 2 45.47 -7.72 -2.90
N LYS A 3 46.03 -6.57 -3.29
CA LYS A 3 45.32 -5.28 -3.36
C LYS A 3 44.86 -5.07 -4.81
N ALA A 4 43.56 -5.12 -5.03
CA ALA A 4 42.95 -4.87 -6.33
C ALA A 4 43.06 -3.38 -6.70
N HIS A 5 43.61 -3.13 -7.90
CA HIS A 5 43.60 -1.85 -8.59
C HIS A 5 42.18 -1.48 -9.05
N ARG A 6 41.75 -0.22 -8.83
CA ARG A 6 40.65 0.39 -9.57
C ARG A 6 41.18 1.61 -10.33
N LYS A 7 41.42 1.41 -11.63
CA LYS A 7 41.63 2.46 -12.64
C LYS A 7 40.27 3.08 -13.02
N ASP A 8 40.35 4.20 -13.76
CA ASP A 8 39.29 5.00 -14.41
C ASP A 8 38.93 6.25 -13.59
N ARG A 9 39.49 7.45 -13.78
CA ARG A 9 39.75 8.27 -15.00
C ARG A 9 38.55 8.41 -15.94
N LYS A 10 37.87 9.56 -15.84
CA LYS A 10 37.39 10.48 -16.91
C LYS A 10 36.46 11.48 -16.22
N GLY A 11 36.75 12.78 -16.11
CA GLY A 11 37.29 13.66 -17.12
C GLY A 11 36.21 14.72 -17.36
N LYS A 12 36.25 15.80 -16.59
CA LYS A 12 35.35 16.96 -16.70
C LYS A 12 35.94 17.89 -17.77
N PRO A 13 35.21 18.26 -18.83
CA PRO A 13 35.61 19.36 -19.67
C PRO A 13 34.93 20.64 -19.18
N ASP A 14 35.73 21.55 -18.64
CA ASP A 14 35.41 22.97 -18.58
C ASP A 14 35.59 23.53 -20.01
N GLY A 15 34.53 24.12 -20.54
CA GLY A 15 34.47 24.62 -21.91
C GLY A 15 33.46 25.75 -22.02
N GLU A 16 33.93 26.96 -21.71
CA GLU A 16 33.37 28.22 -22.21
C GLU A 16 33.24 28.13 -23.73
N ALA A 17 32.01 28.29 -24.22
CA ALA A 17 31.74 28.60 -25.62
C ALA A 17 30.61 29.62 -25.64
N ASP A 18 31.00 30.88 -25.82
CA ASP A 18 30.15 32.02 -26.09
C ASP A 18 29.32 31.77 -27.37
N GLY A 19 28.09 31.34 -27.16
CA GLY A 19 27.06 31.22 -28.20
C GLY A 19 25.96 32.23 -27.94
N GLN A 20 26.13 33.45 -28.43
CA GLN A 20 25.12 34.50 -28.45
C GLN A 20 23.87 34.00 -29.20
N SER A 21 22.88 33.47 -28.49
CA SER A 21 21.52 33.32 -29.02
C SER A 21 20.70 34.49 -28.52
N ALA A 22 20.49 35.46 -29.41
CA ALA A 22 19.68 36.64 -29.17
C ALA A 22 18.26 36.24 -28.75
N THR A 23 18.02 36.24 -27.44
CA THR A 23 16.66 36.10 -26.90
C THR A 23 15.91 37.38 -27.22
N ARG A 24 15.13 37.35 -28.30
CA ARG A 24 14.10 38.37 -28.54
C ARG A 24 13.15 38.33 -27.34
N LYS A 25 13.26 39.31 -26.44
CA LYS A 25 12.33 39.49 -25.33
C LYS A 25 10.97 39.78 -25.94
N CYS A 26 10.08 38.79 -25.99
CA CYS A 26 8.68 39.00 -26.32
C CYS A 26 8.07 39.90 -25.24
N LYS A 27 8.06 41.20 -25.52
CA LYS A 27 7.25 42.19 -24.81
C LYS A 27 5.80 41.94 -25.21
N GLY A 28 4.98 41.51 -24.27
CA GLY A 28 3.52 41.58 -24.38
C GLY A 28 2.80 40.25 -24.57
N LEU A 29 2.63 39.53 -23.47
CA LEU A 29 1.31 39.02 -23.09
C LEU A 29 1.29 39.02 -21.56
N LYS A 30 0.82 40.12 -20.98
CA LYS A 30 0.37 40.15 -19.60
C LYS A 30 -0.90 39.30 -19.56
N PHE A 31 -0.75 37.98 -19.52
CA PHE A 31 -1.81 37.14 -19.01
C PHE A 31 -2.19 37.74 -17.64
N PRO A 32 -3.48 38.01 -17.36
CA PRO A 32 -3.86 38.44 -16.03
C PRO A 32 -3.30 37.39 -15.08
N THR A 33 -2.28 37.81 -14.31
CA THR A 33 -1.69 37.00 -13.27
C THR A 33 -2.85 36.59 -12.40
N ILE A 34 -3.18 35.30 -12.43
CA ILE A 34 -4.31 34.74 -11.71
C ILE A 34 -4.17 35.21 -10.25
N PRO A 35 -5.26 35.67 -9.60
CA PRO A 35 -5.23 36.02 -8.18
C PRO A 35 -4.51 34.91 -7.41
N GLN A 36 -3.51 35.27 -6.59
CA GLN A 36 -2.67 34.32 -5.83
C GLN A 36 -3.45 33.42 -4.86
N ASN A 37 -4.77 33.59 -4.78
CA ASN A 37 -5.70 32.77 -4.00
C ASN A 37 -6.69 32.00 -4.89
N MET A 38 -6.27 31.52 -6.07
CA MET A 38 -6.99 30.41 -6.68
C MET A 38 -6.82 29.19 -5.77
N PRO A 39 -7.87 28.38 -5.55
CA PRO A 39 -7.75 27.16 -4.77
C PRO A 39 -6.66 26.33 -5.44
N ASP A 40 -5.52 26.24 -4.75
CA ASP A 40 -4.38 25.46 -5.19
C ASP A 40 -4.91 24.12 -5.70
N GLY A 41 -4.59 23.77 -6.95
CA GLY A 41 -5.23 22.63 -7.60
C GLY A 41 -5.21 21.40 -6.70
N VAL A 42 -6.24 20.54 -6.77
CA VAL A 42 -6.48 19.41 -5.85
C VAL A 42 -5.21 18.63 -5.48
N HIS A 43 -4.26 18.48 -6.42
CA HIS A 43 -2.99 17.84 -6.17
C HIS A 43 -2.09 18.58 -5.15
N LYS A 44 -1.98 19.91 -5.22
CA LYS A 44 -1.22 20.72 -4.27
C LYS A 44 -1.82 20.65 -2.86
N GLN A 45 -3.14 20.75 -2.73
CA GLN A 45 -3.80 20.55 -1.43
C GLN A 45 -3.52 19.16 -0.84
N LYS A 46 -3.56 18.12 -1.67
CA LYS A 46 -3.20 16.75 -1.25
C LYS A 46 -1.73 16.66 -0.80
N LEU A 47 -0.81 17.34 -1.48
CA LEU A 47 0.59 17.39 -1.06
C LEU A 47 0.77 18.14 0.26
N LEU A 48 0.09 19.28 0.44
CA LEU A 48 0.13 20.05 1.69
C LEU A 48 -0.44 19.25 2.86
N LYS A 49 -1.57 18.56 2.67
CA LYS A 49 -2.14 17.63 3.66
C LYS A 49 -1.15 16.52 4.03
N LYS A 50 -0.59 15.83 3.02
CA LYS A 50 0.45 14.80 3.26
C LYS A 50 1.65 15.32 4.04
N LYS A 51 2.09 16.55 3.76
CA LYS A 51 3.19 17.19 4.48
C LYS A 51 2.82 17.51 5.93
N ALA A 52 1.63 18.05 6.16
CA ALA A 52 1.11 18.31 7.51
C ALA A 52 1.00 17.01 8.33
N ASP A 53 0.41 15.96 7.75
CA ASP A 53 0.28 14.65 8.39
C ASP A 53 1.65 14.05 8.78
N LEU A 54 2.67 14.20 7.92
CA LEU A 54 4.02 13.71 8.21
C LEU A 54 4.69 14.49 9.34
N LEU A 55 4.49 15.81 9.40
CA LEU A 55 5.00 16.65 10.47
C LEU A 55 4.35 16.30 11.81
N GLU A 56 3.03 16.15 11.84
CA GLU A 56 2.27 15.79 13.04
C GLU A 56 2.71 14.41 13.58
N ARG A 57 2.84 13.41 12.70
CA ARG A 57 3.37 12.08 13.10
C ARG A 57 4.76 12.17 13.69
N ALA A 58 5.64 12.98 13.12
CA ALA A 58 7.00 13.16 13.64
C ALA A 58 6.99 13.88 15.01
N GLN A 59 6.09 14.85 15.22
CA GLN A 59 5.91 15.51 16.51
C GLN A 59 5.39 14.53 17.57
N ILE A 60 4.34 13.77 17.27
CA ILE A 60 3.80 12.73 18.15
C ILE A 60 4.88 11.71 18.53
N GLN A 61 5.70 11.25 17.57
CA GLN A 61 6.80 10.33 17.87
C GLN A 61 7.85 10.94 18.81
N ARG A 62 8.20 12.22 18.62
CA ARG A 62 9.12 12.92 19.53
C ARG A 62 8.55 13.07 20.93
N GLU A 63 7.28 13.44 21.06
CA GLU A 63 6.60 13.58 22.36
C GLU A 63 6.45 12.23 23.05
N TYR A 64 6.04 11.19 22.31
CA TYR A 64 5.94 9.84 22.83
C TYR A 64 7.29 9.32 23.32
N ALA A 65 8.38 9.56 22.58
CA ALA A 65 9.72 9.19 23.00
C ALA A 65 10.11 9.88 24.34
N LYS A 66 9.76 11.16 24.51
CA LYS A 66 9.99 11.89 25.78
C LYS A 66 9.18 11.30 26.93
N VAL A 67 7.89 11.02 26.72
CA VAL A 67 7.03 10.42 27.75
C VAL A 67 7.52 9.02 28.12
N LYS A 68 7.91 8.22 27.13
CA LYS A 68 8.48 6.88 27.35
C LYS A 68 9.75 6.90 28.18
N GLN A 69 10.64 7.86 27.93
CA GLN A 69 11.86 8.05 28.74
C GLN A 69 11.51 8.36 30.20
N LYS A 70 10.57 9.29 30.44
CA LYS A 70 10.09 9.61 31.80
C LYS A 70 9.47 8.40 32.49
N PHE A 71 8.62 7.65 31.80
CA PHE A 71 8.02 6.43 32.33
C PHE A 71 9.05 5.38 32.73
N LEU A 72 10.10 5.20 31.92
CA LEU A 72 11.19 4.26 32.25
C LEU A 72 11.98 4.74 33.47
N THR A 73 12.28 6.04 33.58
CA THR A 73 12.98 6.57 34.76
C THR A 73 12.14 6.48 36.02
N ASP A 74 10.83 6.73 35.93
CA ASP A 74 9.92 6.63 37.08
C ASP A 74 9.72 5.17 37.49
N LYS A 75 9.61 4.26 36.52
CA LYS A 75 9.56 2.81 36.78
C LYS A 75 10.84 2.31 37.46
N SER A 76 12.02 2.71 36.98
CA SER A 76 13.28 2.31 37.63
C SER A 76 13.43 2.86 39.05
N LYS A 77 12.84 4.03 39.35
CA LYS A 77 12.82 4.57 40.72
C LYS A 77 11.90 3.76 41.63
N MET A 78 10.76 3.28 41.13
CA MET A 78 9.85 2.44 41.91
C MET A 78 10.36 1.00 42.12
N GLU A 79 11.09 0.44 41.15
CA GLU A 79 11.71 -0.88 41.31
C GLU A 79 12.91 -0.85 42.28
N ALA A 80 13.60 0.29 42.41
CA ALA A 80 14.68 0.45 43.39
C ALA A 80 14.20 0.54 44.86
N ASP A 81 12.91 0.80 45.09
CA ASP A 81 12.30 0.92 46.42
C ASP A 81 11.64 -0.39 46.91
N GLN A 82 11.58 -1.44 46.07
CA GLN A 82 11.00 -2.76 46.39
C GLN A 82 12.05 -3.84 46.71
N GLY A 83 13.26 -3.43 47.11
CA GLY A 83 14.41 -4.32 47.29
C GLY A 83 14.47 -5.16 48.58
N ASP A 84 13.61 -4.91 49.59
CA ASP A 84 13.72 -5.54 50.92
C ASP A 84 12.43 -6.26 51.36
N ALA A 85 11.86 -7.10 50.48
CA ALA A 85 10.80 -8.03 50.87
C ALA A 85 11.29 -9.48 50.78
N GLU A 86 11.68 -10.02 51.95
CA GLU A 86 12.01 -11.41 52.23
C GLU A 86 11.06 -12.40 51.52
N PRO A 87 11.57 -13.51 50.94
CA PRO A 87 10.73 -14.49 50.24
C PRO A 87 9.86 -15.26 51.24
N ALA A 88 8.56 -14.94 51.24
CA ALA A 88 7.56 -15.70 51.98
C ALA A 88 7.64 -17.18 51.58
N SER A 89 7.86 -18.02 52.59
CA SER A 89 8.03 -19.47 52.50
C SER A 89 6.95 -20.16 51.66
N THR A 90 7.40 -20.87 50.63
CA THR A 90 6.59 -21.55 49.60
C THR A 90 6.00 -22.89 50.05
N GLU A 91 5.95 -23.17 51.36
CA GLU A 91 5.44 -24.44 51.87
C GLU A 91 3.92 -24.34 52.12
N LEU A 92 3.15 -25.12 51.38
CA LEU A 92 1.71 -25.21 51.53
C LEU A 92 1.39 -25.86 52.89
N HIS A 93 0.56 -25.19 53.69
CA HIS A 93 0.12 -25.67 55.01
C HIS A 93 -0.54 -27.08 54.89
N PRO A 94 -0.27 -28.03 55.80
CA PRO A 94 -0.69 -29.44 55.67
C PRO A 94 -2.19 -29.65 55.46
N ASP A 95 -3.00 -28.76 56.02
CA ASP A 95 -4.46 -28.75 55.89
C ASP A 95 -4.93 -28.51 54.43
N ARG A 96 -4.10 -27.82 53.63
CA ARG A 96 -4.33 -27.60 52.20
C ARG A 96 -3.95 -28.83 51.35
N GLN A 97 -2.95 -29.60 51.76
CA GLN A 97 -2.60 -30.89 51.14
C GLN A 97 -3.77 -31.89 51.27
N GLN A 98 -4.36 -32.02 52.46
CA GLN A 98 -5.44 -32.97 52.71
C GLN A 98 -6.70 -32.71 51.87
N ARG A 99 -6.98 -31.44 51.52
CA ARG A 99 -8.10 -31.09 50.63
C ARG A 99 -7.84 -31.41 49.16
N LEU A 100 -6.58 -31.45 48.74
CA LEU A 100 -6.18 -31.82 47.38
C LEU A 100 -6.19 -33.35 47.20
N ASP A 101 -5.74 -34.09 48.21
CA ASP A 101 -5.75 -35.57 48.19
C ASP A 101 -7.16 -36.15 48.27
N ARG A 102 -8.09 -35.41 48.90
CA ARG A 102 -9.53 -35.73 48.88
C ARG A 102 -10.14 -35.33 47.53
N SER A 103 -9.76 -36.03 46.47
CA SER A 103 -10.32 -35.87 45.13
C SER A 103 -11.86 -36.09 45.18
N PRO A 104 -12.68 -35.12 44.74
CA PRO A 104 -14.12 -35.30 44.69
C PRO A 104 -14.48 -36.24 43.53
N SER A 105 -15.10 -37.37 43.85
CA SER A 105 -15.74 -38.28 42.88
C SER A 105 -16.67 -37.48 41.93
N PRO A 106 -16.65 -37.72 40.60
CA PRO A 106 -17.46 -36.98 39.65
C PRO A 106 -18.92 -37.45 39.75
N ASP A 107 -19.62 -36.97 40.77
CA ASP A 107 -21.07 -37.08 40.88
C ASP A 107 -21.70 -36.35 39.68
N ASN A 108 -22.21 -37.13 38.72
CA ASN A 108 -22.77 -36.68 37.43
C ASN A 108 -24.14 -36.04 37.61
N ARG A 109 -24.26 -35.10 38.55
CA ARG A 109 -25.36 -34.15 38.60
C ARG A 109 -25.17 -33.23 37.41
N LYS A 110 -25.97 -33.43 36.36
CA LYS A 110 -26.05 -32.57 35.17
C LYS A 110 -26.14 -31.11 35.60
N ARG A 111 -24.99 -30.44 35.65
CA ARG A 111 -24.90 -29.02 35.94
C ARG A 111 -25.71 -28.34 34.83
N PRO A 112 -26.71 -27.49 35.15
CA PRO A 112 -27.44 -26.76 34.11
C PRO A 112 -26.39 -26.02 33.28
N TRP A 113 -26.38 -26.30 31.98
CA TRP A 113 -25.42 -25.74 31.03
C TRP A 113 -25.42 -24.22 31.19
N ARG A 114 -24.36 -23.70 31.83
CA ARG A 114 -24.22 -22.25 32.01
C ARG A 114 -24.04 -21.66 30.62
N ALA A 115 -24.96 -20.81 30.20
CA ALA A 115 -24.83 -20.09 28.93
C ALA A 115 -23.48 -19.36 28.92
N GLN A 116 -22.67 -19.64 27.90
CA GLN A 116 -21.36 -19.02 27.75
C GLN A 116 -21.57 -17.52 27.60
N LYS A 117 -20.89 -16.74 28.45
CA LYS A 117 -20.96 -15.29 28.38
C LYS A 117 -20.47 -14.85 27.00
N PRO A 118 -21.16 -13.90 26.34
CA PRO A 118 -20.68 -13.40 25.07
C PRO A 118 -19.28 -12.81 25.26
N ALA A 119 -18.33 -13.30 24.47
CA ALA A 119 -16.98 -12.77 24.40
C ALA A 119 -17.04 -11.22 24.30
N PRO A 120 -16.16 -10.51 25.02
CA PRO A 120 -16.07 -9.07 24.88
C PRO A 120 -15.82 -8.75 23.41
N PHE A 121 -16.56 -7.77 22.87
CA PHE A 121 -16.40 -7.21 21.52
C PHE A 121 -16.97 -7.98 20.32
N LYS A 122 -17.83 -8.99 20.51
CA LYS A 122 -18.56 -9.65 19.39
C LYS A 122 -19.22 -8.68 18.39
N LYS A 123 -19.78 -7.56 18.89
CA LYS A 123 -20.39 -6.52 18.04
C LYS A 123 -19.36 -5.80 17.16
N GLN A 124 -18.16 -5.58 17.67
CA GLN A 124 -17.07 -4.90 16.95
C GLN A 124 -16.44 -5.83 15.92
N GLU A 125 -16.30 -7.12 16.24
CA GLU A 125 -15.86 -8.15 15.28
C GLU A 125 -16.82 -8.25 14.09
N ALA A 126 -18.14 -8.27 14.36
CA ALA A 126 -19.14 -8.27 13.30
C ALA A 126 -19.06 -7.01 12.40
N GLN A 127 -18.81 -5.85 12.99
CA GLN A 127 -18.60 -4.60 12.23
C GLN A 127 -17.29 -4.63 11.43
N ALA A 128 -16.21 -5.16 12.00
CA ALA A 128 -14.93 -5.33 11.31
C ALA A 128 -15.05 -6.29 10.12
N ASN A 129 -15.80 -7.38 10.27
CA ASN A 129 -16.04 -8.33 9.18
C ASN A 129 -16.88 -7.69 8.07
N ARG A 130 -17.96 -6.97 8.40
CA ARG A 130 -18.76 -6.21 7.42
C ARG A 130 -17.93 -5.20 6.63
N THR A 131 -17.01 -4.49 7.30
CA THR A 131 -16.15 -3.51 6.60
C THR A 131 -15.12 -4.20 5.71
N ARG A 132 -14.54 -5.34 6.14
CA ARG A 132 -13.66 -6.17 5.31
C ARG A 132 -14.39 -6.73 4.09
N GLU A 133 -15.57 -7.32 4.26
CA GLU A 133 -16.39 -7.85 3.18
C GLU A 133 -16.73 -6.75 2.15
N ALA A 134 -17.21 -5.59 2.61
CA ALA A 134 -17.48 -4.47 1.72
C ALA A 134 -16.22 -3.94 0.98
N ALA A 135 -15.04 -4.02 1.60
CA ALA A 135 -13.78 -3.67 0.95
C ALA A 135 -13.39 -4.70 -0.11
N LEU A 136 -13.57 -5.99 0.17
CA LEU A 136 -13.33 -7.09 -0.77
C LEU A 136 -14.28 -7.00 -1.97
N ASP A 137 -15.56 -6.70 -1.75
CA ASP A 137 -16.53 -6.51 -2.83
C ASP A 137 -16.14 -5.36 -3.75
N ARG A 138 -15.68 -4.23 -3.18
CA ARG A 138 -15.17 -3.09 -3.96
C ARG A 138 -13.92 -3.47 -4.77
N GLN A 139 -13.01 -4.25 -4.18
CA GLN A 139 -11.83 -4.75 -4.88
C GLN A 139 -12.20 -5.70 -6.01
N ALA A 140 -13.09 -6.66 -5.77
CA ALA A 140 -13.58 -7.58 -6.79
C ALA A 140 -14.25 -6.81 -7.95
N GLN A 141 -15.09 -5.82 -7.66
CA GLN A 141 -15.68 -4.98 -8.71
C GLN A 141 -14.63 -4.21 -9.51
N HIS A 142 -13.59 -3.69 -8.85
CA HIS A 142 -12.49 -3.01 -9.52
C HIS A 142 -11.70 -3.98 -10.41
N GLU A 143 -11.36 -5.16 -9.91
CA GLU A 143 -10.68 -6.22 -10.67
C GLU A 143 -11.49 -6.64 -11.89
N GLN A 144 -12.80 -6.84 -11.77
CA GLN A 144 -13.67 -7.16 -12.91
C GLN A 144 -13.63 -6.05 -13.98
N ARG A 145 -13.67 -4.77 -13.56
CA ARG A 145 -13.57 -3.63 -14.50
C ARG A 145 -12.20 -3.59 -15.19
N GLU A 146 -11.12 -3.82 -14.45
CA GLU A 146 -9.76 -3.85 -15.00
C GLU A 146 -9.57 -5.03 -15.95
N VAL A 147 -10.08 -6.21 -15.63
CA VAL A 147 -10.06 -7.38 -16.53
C VAL A 147 -10.84 -7.09 -17.81
N GLN A 148 -12.02 -6.47 -17.73
CA GLN A 148 -12.78 -6.08 -18.92
C GLN A 148 -12.03 -5.04 -19.77
N ARG A 149 -11.41 -4.04 -19.13
CA ARG A 149 -10.58 -3.04 -19.81
C ARG A 149 -9.38 -3.69 -20.48
N ALA A 150 -8.67 -4.57 -19.77
CA ALA A 150 -7.52 -5.32 -20.28
C ALA A 150 -7.90 -6.21 -21.47
N LYS A 151 -9.06 -6.87 -21.43
CA LYS A 151 -9.57 -7.64 -22.59
C LYS A 151 -9.81 -6.73 -23.80
N LYS A 152 -10.46 -5.58 -23.60
CA LYS A 152 -10.72 -4.59 -24.68
C LYS A 152 -9.43 -4.00 -25.25
N THR A 153 -8.46 -3.65 -24.41
CA THR A 153 -7.16 -3.13 -24.88
C THR A 153 -6.35 -4.20 -25.59
N ALA A 154 -6.31 -5.43 -25.06
CA ALA A 154 -5.62 -6.55 -25.71
C ALA A 154 -6.23 -6.89 -27.08
N GLU A 155 -7.55 -6.89 -27.23
CA GLU A 155 -8.21 -7.07 -28.53
C GLU A 155 -7.83 -5.94 -29.50
N ARG A 156 -7.88 -4.68 -29.04
CA ARG A 156 -7.47 -3.52 -29.84
C ARG A 156 -6.02 -3.61 -30.28
N GLU A 157 -5.11 -4.02 -29.40
CA GLU A 157 -3.70 -4.19 -29.70
C GLU A 157 -3.44 -5.35 -30.67
N ARG A 158 -4.14 -6.48 -30.51
CA ARG A 158 -4.10 -7.60 -31.46
C ARG A 158 -4.53 -7.13 -32.84
N MET A 159 -5.66 -6.42 -32.93
CA MET A 159 -6.17 -5.89 -34.18
C MET A 159 -5.23 -4.84 -34.80
N ARG A 160 -4.66 -3.94 -33.99
CA ARG A 160 -3.65 -2.96 -34.43
C ARG A 160 -2.38 -3.65 -34.95
N LYS A 161 -1.92 -4.71 -34.27
CA LYS A 161 -0.75 -5.48 -34.68
C LYS A 161 -1.01 -6.26 -35.98
N ALA A 162 -2.20 -6.84 -36.14
CA ALA A 162 -2.64 -7.48 -37.37
C ALA A 162 -2.67 -6.48 -38.54
N MET A 163 -3.28 -5.30 -38.33
CA MET A 163 -3.28 -4.20 -39.31
C MET A 163 -1.87 -3.75 -39.69
N ARG A 164 -0.98 -3.55 -38.70
CA ARG A 164 0.41 -3.18 -38.96
C ARG A 164 1.13 -4.26 -39.77
N LYS A 165 0.91 -5.54 -39.45
CA LYS A 165 1.51 -6.68 -40.16
C LYS A 165 0.99 -6.80 -41.59
N ALA A 166 -0.30 -6.52 -41.82
CA ALA A 166 -0.92 -6.49 -43.14
C ALA A 166 -0.37 -5.33 -43.99
N ARG A 167 -0.22 -4.14 -43.40
CA ARG A 167 0.39 -2.96 -44.05
C ARG A 167 1.89 -3.10 -44.29
N THR A 168 2.56 -4.05 -43.66
CA THR A 168 3.99 -4.30 -43.89
C THR A 168 4.17 -5.06 -45.21
N GLY A 169 4.57 -4.33 -46.26
CA GLY A 169 4.86 -4.85 -47.60
C GLY A 169 5.93 -5.96 -47.62
N GLY A 170 5.98 -6.71 -48.72
CA GLY A 170 7.02 -7.70 -48.99
C GLY A 170 8.37 -7.06 -49.35
N LYS A 171 9.36 -7.88 -49.70
CA LYS A 171 10.68 -7.41 -50.20
C LYS A 171 10.56 -6.43 -51.39
N ASN A 172 9.51 -6.58 -52.19
CA ASN A 172 9.21 -5.74 -53.35
C ASN A 172 8.33 -4.52 -52.99
N GLY A 173 8.12 -4.23 -51.70
CA GLY A 173 7.25 -3.14 -51.22
C GLY A 173 5.74 -3.38 -51.37
N GLN A 174 5.32 -4.33 -52.22
CA GLN A 174 3.90 -4.65 -52.43
C GLN A 174 3.24 -5.31 -51.21
N MET A 175 2.00 -4.93 -50.93
CA MET A 175 1.18 -5.50 -49.87
C MET A 175 0.77 -6.94 -50.23
N LYS A 176 0.76 -7.84 -49.23
CA LYS A 176 0.44 -9.26 -49.45
C LYS A 176 -1.01 -9.54 -49.04
N LEU A 177 -1.86 -9.84 -50.01
CA LEU A 177 -3.29 -10.11 -49.83
C LEU A 177 -3.59 -11.16 -48.74
N GLY A 178 -2.75 -12.20 -48.63
CA GLY A 178 -2.90 -13.26 -47.62
C GLY A 178 -2.68 -12.82 -46.16
N LYS A 179 -2.09 -11.64 -45.91
CA LYS A 179 -1.99 -11.04 -44.57
C LYS A 179 -3.21 -10.19 -44.24
N GLU A 180 -3.83 -9.59 -45.25
CA GLU A 180 -5.01 -8.73 -45.13
C GLU A 180 -6.28 -9.54 -44.93
N SER A 181 -6.37 -10.71 -45.57
CA SER A 181 -7.53 -11.60 -45.49
C SER A 181 -7.94 -11.94 -44.05
N LYS A 182 -6.98 -12.26 -43.18
CA LYS A 182 -7.25 -12.59 -41.76
C LYS A 182 -7.90 -11.44 -40.98
N PHE A 183 -7.40 -10.22 -41.18
CA PHE A 183 -7.98 -9.03 -40.54
C PHE A 183 -9.36 -8.72 -41.12
N LEU A 184 -9.53 -8.83 -42.43
CA LEU A 184 -10.83 -8.63 -43.09
C LEU A 184 -11.88 -9.61 -42.56
N LEU A 185 -11.53 -10.88 -42.41
CA LEU A 185 -12.43 -11.92 -41.89
C LEU A 185 -12.86 -11.63 -40.43
N GLU A 186 -11.93 -11.25 -39.55
CA GLU A 186 -12.29 -10.85 -38.17
C GLU A 186 -13.19 -9.62 -38.14
N LYS A 187 -12.98 -8.65 -39.04
CA LYS A 187 -13.80 -7.44 -39.14
C LYS A 187 -15.22 -7.76 -39.65
N VAL A 188 -15.36 -8.61 -40.67
CA VAL A 188 -16.67 -9.06 -41.17
C VAL A 188 -17.41 -9.85 -40.11
N LYS A 189 -16.74 -10.78 -39.41
CA LYS A 189 -17.33 -11.54 -38.30
C LYS A 189 -17.87 -10.62 -37.21
N LYS A 190 -17.17 -9.53 -36.91
CA LYS A 190 -17.61 -8.52 -35.94
C LYS A 190 -18.79 -7.67 -36.44
N MET A 191 -18.82 -7.34 -37.74
CA MET A 191 -19.97 -6.62 -38.33
C MET A 191 -21.23 -7.49 -38.35
N VAL A 192 -21.10 -8.78 -38.67
CA VAL A 192 -22.22 -9.74 -38.66
C VAL A 192 -22.72 -10.05 -37.25
N ALA A 193 -21.84 -10.08 -36.23
CA ALA A 193 -22.26 -10.32 -34.85
C ALA A 193 -22.91 -9.10 -34.16
N ASN A 194 -22.76 -7.91 -34.74
CA ASN A 194 -23.27 -6.64 -34.20
C ASN A 194 -24.45 -6.06 -35.01
N GLY A 195 -24.86 -6.71 -36.09
CA GLY A 195 -26.04 -6.37 -36.90
C GLY A 195 -27.16 -7.36 -36.66
#